data_AF-A0A344J5Y2-F1
#
_entry.id   AF-A0A344J5Y2-F1
#
_cell.length_a   1.000
_cell.length_b   1.000
_cell.length_c   1.000
_cell.angle_alpha   90.00
_cell.angle_beta   90.00
_cell.angle_gamma   90.00
#
_symmetry.space_group_name_H-M   'P 1'
#
loop_
_entity.id
_entity.type
_entity.pdbx_description
1 polymer ?
#
loop_
_entity_poly.entity_id
_entity_poly.type
_entity_poly.pdbx_seq_one_letter_code
_entity_poly.pdbx_strand_id
1 'polypeptide(L)'
;MARVKRGVTARRRHKKILSQAKGYYNARRKVFRVAKQAVTKAQQYAYIGRKLKKRQFRSLWIARINAASRMYGLSYSRFMNGLLKAGITLDRKVLADIAAHDIKGFGDLAEAAGKALNIEITRPATLPNFVPEAKPAKAKKAAKAPVAEKAAPAAKKAPAKKAAKGDDLKIIEGIGPKIAEVFNDAGIVSFQDLANADVAKLREILDAAGSQFAAHDPTTWPQQAELAAAGKMDELKVLQDELQGGREAE
;
A
#
# COMPACT_ATOMS: atom_id res chain seq x y z
N MET A 1 -56.53 -26.84 34.01
CA MET A 1 -55.89 -25.58 33.55
C MET A 1 -56.39 -25.24 32.15
N ALA A 2 -56.70 -23.97 31.87
CA ALA A 2 -57.16 -23.53 30.54
C ALA A 2 -56.00 -23.44 29.53
N ARG A 3 -56.22 -23.91 28.28
CA ARG A 3 -55.22 -23.86 27.20
C ARG A 3 -55.17 -22.47 26.56
N VAL A 4 -54.06 -21.74 26.74
CA VAL A 4 -53.85 -20.42 26.13
C VAL A 4 -53.12 -20.52 24.79
N LYS A 5 -53.71 -19.96 23.72
CA LYS A 5 -53.10 -19.91 22.37
C LYS A 5 -52.01 -18.82 22.30
N ARG A 6 -50.84 -19.12 21.73
CA ARG A 6 -49.65 -18.23 21.68
C ARG A 6 -49.40 -17.49 20.35
N GLY A 7 -50.30 -17.60 19.38
CA GLY A 7 -50.06 -17.11 18.01
C GLY A 7 -49.84 -15.59 17.90
N VAL A 8 -50.64 -14.79 18.62
CA VAL A 8 -50.58 -13.32 18.58
C VAL A 8 -49.26 -12.81 19.18
N THR A 9 -48.85 -13.36 20.32
CA THR A 9 -47.61 -12.96 21.01
C THR A 9 -46.37 -13.36 20.21
N ALA A 10 -46.36 -14.55 19.61
CA ALA A 10 -45.27 -14.98 18.72
C ALA A 10 -45.14 -14.07 17.48
N ARG A 11 -46.26 -13.78 16.79
CA ARG A 11 -46.28 -12.89 15.62
C ARG A 11 -45.76 -11.49 15.94
N ARG A 12 -46.14 -10.92 17.10
CA ARG A 12 -45.64 -9.62 17.57
C ARG A 12 -44.12 -9.62 17.75
N ARG A 13 -43.56 -10.64 18.41
CA ARG A 13 -42.10 -10.79 18.59
C ARG A 13 -41.37 -10.92 17.25
N HIS A 14 -41.91 -11.69 16.31
CA HIS A 14 -41.33 -11.87 14.98
C HIS A 14 -41.28 -10.56 14.20
N LYS A 15 -42.41 -9.82 14.16
CA LYS A 15 -42.48 -8.52 13.48
C LYS A 15 -41.47 -7.51 14.05
N LYS A 16 -41.28 -7.48 15.38
CA LYS A 16 -40.30 -6.59 16.04
C LYS A 16 -38.85 -6.87 15.61
N ILE A 17 -38.46 -8.14 15.50
CA ILE A 17 -37.10 -8.49 15.05
C ILE A 17 -36.93 -8.22 13.56
N LEU A 18 -37.92 -8.57 12.74
CA LEU A 18 -37.87 -8.31 11.30
C LEU A 18 -37.88 -6.80 10.97
N SER A 19 -38.56 -5.97 11.78
CA SER A 19 -38.49 -4.52 11.62
C SER A 19 -37.10 -3.97 11.93
N GLN A 20 -36.40 -4.54 12.91
CA GLN A 20 -35.02 -4.18 13.23
C GLN A 20 -34.02 -4.68 12.18
N ALA A 21 -34.32 -5.79 11.51
CA ALA A 21 -33.49 -6.37 10.46
C ALA A 21 -33.72 -5.76 9.06
N LYS A 22 -34.55 -4.71 8.94
CA LYS A 22 -34.74 -3.99 7.67
C LYS A 22 -33.39 -3.46 7.19
N GLY A 23 -33.13 -3.61 5.89
CA GLY A 23 -31.85 -3.26 5.26
C GLY A 23 -30.80 -4.37 5.28
N TYR A 24 -31.01 -5.47 6.01
CA TYR A 24 -30.11 -6.62 5.92
C TYR A 24 -30.27 -7.35 4.57
N TYR A 25 -29.22 -8.06 4.16
CA TYR A 25 -29.21 -8.80 2.90
C TYR A 25 -29.73 -10.24 3.06
N ASN A 26 -30.29 -10.79 1.99
CA ASN A 26 -30.67 -12.21 1.86
C ASN A 26 -31.60 -12.71 2.99
N ALA A 27 -31.32 -13.89 3.55
CA ALA A 27 -32.14 -14.51 4.59
C ALA A 27 -32.20 -13.68 5.89
N ARG A 28 -31.21 -12.80 6.12
CA ARG A 28 -31.13 -11.97 7.35
C ARG A 28 -32.22 -10.91 7.43
N ARG A 29 -32.87 -10.53 6.32
CA ARG A 29 -34.06 -9.65 6.32
C ARG A 29 -35.40 -10.38 6.30
N LYS A 30 -35.44 -11.64 5.84
CA LYS A 30 -36.69 -12.39 5.59
C LYS A 30 -37.02 -13.43 6.67
N VAL A 31 -36.01 -14.19 7.11
CA VAL A 31 -36.21 -15.38 7.94
C VAL A 31 -35.99 -15.04 9.41
N PHE A 32 -37.01 -15.21 10.27
CA PHE A 32 -36.95 -14.81 11.69
C PHE A 32 -35.75 -15.40 12.45
N ARG A 33 -35.48 -16.71 12.30
CA ARG A 33 -34.37 -17.37 13.02
C ARG A 33 -33.02 -16.74 12.68
N VAL A 34 -32.77 -16.51 11.40
CA VAL A 34 -31.53 -15.91 10.89
C VAL A 34 -31.47 -14.42 11.25
N ALA A 35 -32.57 -13.70 11.09
CA ALA A 35 -32.69 -12.29 11.45
C ALA A 35 -32.41 -12.06 12.94
N LYS A 36 -32.96 -12.90 13.83
CA LYS A 36 -32.72 -12.81 15.28
C LYS A 36 -31.23 -12.90 15.61
N GLN A 37 -30.54 -13.89 15.05
CA GLN A 37 -29.09 -14.05 15.26
C GLN A 37 -28.30 -12.84 14.75
N ALA A 38 -28.64 -12.34 13.56
CA ALA A 38 -27.97 -11.19 12.96
C ALA A 38 -28.21 -9.90 13.75
N VAL A 39 -29.44 -9.65 14.21
CA VAL A 39 -29.81 -8.47 15.00
C VAL A 39 -29.12 -8.51 16.37
N THR A 40 -29.07 -9.66 17.04
CA THR A 40 -28.34 -9.80 18.32
C THR A 40 -26.86 -9.46 18.17
N LYS A 41 -26.19 -10.02 17.15
CA LYS A 41 -24.76 -9.70 16.87
C LYS A 41 -24.57 -8.22 16.53
N ALA A 42 -25.44 -7.64 15.72
CA ALA A 42 -25.36 -6.22 15.38
C ALA A 42 -25.54 -5.31 16.59
N GLN A 43 -26.41 -5.66 17.55
CA GLN A 43 -26.56 -4.92 18.80
C GLN A 43 -25.29 -4.99 19.67
N GLN A 44 -24.65 -6.16 19.73
CA GLN A 44 -23.35 -6.31 20.40
C GLN A 44 -22.28 -5.43 19.73
N TYR A 45 -22.16 -5.48 18.41
CA TYR A 45 -21.22 -4.63 17.67
C TYR A 45 -21.56 -3.15 17.78
N ALA A 46 -22.83 -2.76 17.83
CA ALA A 46 -23.22 -1.37 18.05
C ALA A 46 -22.78 -0.88 19.44
N TYR A 47 -22.90 -1.71 20.47
CA TYR A 47 -22.42 -1.38 21.82
C TYR A 47 -20.89 -1.19 21.84
N ILE A 48 -20.15 -2.16 21.30
CA ILE A 48 -18.69 -2.09 21.20
C ILE A 48 -18.27 -0.89 20.35
N GLY A 49 -18.91 -0.68 19.20
CA GLY A 49 -18.68 0.42 18.28
C GLY A 49 -18.87 1.79 18.92
N ARG A 50 -19.89 1.99 19.77
CA ARG A 50 -20.05 3.25 20.52
C ARG A 50 -18.87 3.56 21.45
N LYS A 51 -18.27 2.54 22.06
CA LYS A 51 -17.08 2.69 22.91
C LYS A 51 -15.82 2.92 22.06
N LEU A 52 -15.66 2.17 20.97
CA LEU A 52 -14.54 2.31 20.03
C LEU A 52 -14.54 3.64 19.27
N LYS A 53 -15.70 4.21 18.96
CA LYS A 53 -15.85 5.51 18.28
C LYS A 53 -14.99 6.58 18.96
N LYS A 54 -15.01 6.65 20.30
CA LYS A 54 -14.21 7.60 21.08
C LYS A 54 -12.70 7.43 20.84
N ARG A 55 -12.23 6.19 20.76
CA ARG A 55 -10.83 5.85 20.47
C ARG A 55 -10.45 6.17 19.02
N GLN A 56 -11.31 5.84 18.07
CA GLN A 56 -11.11 6.11 16.64
C GLN A 56 -11.01 7.61 16.37
N PHE A 57 -11.91 8.42 16.93
CA PHE A 57 -11.83 9.88 16.81
C PHE A 57 -10.57 10.45 17.46
N ARG A 58 -10.19 9.95 18.64
CA ARG A 58 -8.95 10.38 19.28
C ARG A 58 -7.72 10.05 18.43
N SER A 59 -7.68 8.86 17.83
CA SER A 59 -6.61 8.45 16.91
C SER A 59 -6.55 9.36 15.68
N LEU A 60 -7.70 9.69 15.09
CA LEU A 60 -7.80 10.63 13.98
C LEU A 60 -7.30 12.04 14.36
N TRP A 61 -7.69 12.55 15.53
CA TRP A 61 -7.22 13.85 16.00
C TRP A 61 -5.71 13.87 16.22
N ILE A 62 -5.15 12.81 16.81
CA ILE A 62 -3.69 12.68 16.97
C ILE A 62 -2.99 12.67 15.62
N ALA A 63 -3.52 11.95 14.62
CA ALA A 63 -2.95 11.92 13.28
C ALA A 63 -2.95 13.30 12.62
N ARG A 64 -4.05 14.05 12.73
CA ARG A 64 -4.16 15.43 12.20
C ARG A 64 -3.18 16.38 12.90
N ILE A 65 -3.15 16.36 14.23
CA ILE A 65 -2.24 17.20 15.02
C ILE A 65 -0.78 16.84 14.68
N ASN A 66 -0.44 15.54 14.61
CA ASN A 66 0.91 15.12 14.27
C ASN A 66 1.32 15.62 12.88
N ALA A 67 0.45 15.53 11.88
CA ALA A 67 0.75 16.07 10.56
C ALA A 67 1.04 17.57 10.62
N ALA A 68 0.21 18.35 11.31
CA ALA A 68 0.41 19.79 11.47
C ALA A 68 1.69 20.11 12.28
N SER A 69 1.90 19.48 13.44
CA SER A 69 3.11 19.67 14.26
C SER A 69 4.40 19.39 13.48
N ARG A 70 4.39 18.38 12.60
CA ARG A 70 5.55 18.04 11.76
C ARG A 70 5.87 19.11 10.73
N MET A 71 4.88 19.85 10.23
CA MET A 71 5.11 21.01 9.35
C MET A 71 5.91 22.11 10.07
N TYR A 72 5.78 22.21 11.38
CA TYR A 72 6.52 23.15 12.24
C TYR A 72 7.76 22.52 12.90
N GLY A 73 8.24 21.37 12.40
CA GLY A 73 9.45 20.71 12.92
C GLY A 73 9.31 20.04 14.29
N LEU A 74 8.10 19.95 14.85
CA LEU A 74 7.85 19.31 16.15
C LEU A 74 7.25 17.91 16.00
N SER A 75 7.64 16.99 16.88
CA SER A 75 6.93 15.73 17.04
C SER A 75 5.67 15.94 17.90
N TYR A 76 4.61 15.17 17.65
CA TYR A 76 3.37 15.25 18.44
C TYR A 76 3.60 15.18 19.96
N SER A 77 4.49 14.28 20.42
CA SER A 77 4.80 14.15 21.85
C SER A 77 5.47 15.39 22.41
N ARG A 78 6.39 16.01 21.67
CA ARG A 78 7.03 17.27 22.07
C ARG A 78 6.01 18.41 22.06
N PHE A 79 5.20 18.54 21.02
CA PHE A 79 4.15 19.56 20.94
C PHE A 79 3.19 19.50 22.14
N MET A 80 2.65 18.30 22.45
CA MET A 80 1.74 18.15 23.59
C MET A 80 2.40 18.43 24.95
N ASN A 81 3.68 18.04 25.11
CA ASN A 81 4.45 18.36 26.32
C ASN A 81 4.69 19.87 26.45
N GLY A 82 5.04 20.54 25.34
CA GLY A 82 5.24 21.98 25.30
C GLY A 82 3.97 22.76 25.62
N LEU A 83 2.82 22.36 25.08
CA LEU A 83 1.51 22.95 25.43
C LEU A 83 1.20 22.81 26.92
N LEU A 84 1.46 21.63 27.51
CA LEU A 84 1.23 21.40 28.93
C LEU A 84 2.13 22.29 29.80
N LYS A 85 3.42 22.42 29.44
CA LYS A 85 4.37 23.30 30.13
C LYS A 85 4.05 24.78 29.97
N ALA A 86 3.47 25.17 28.83
CA ALA A 86 2.97 26.52 28.59
C ALA A 86 1.64 26.82 29.31
N GLY A 87 1.04 25.84 30.02
CA GLY A 87 -0.24 26.00 30.71
C GLY A 87 -1.47 25.96 29.79
N ILE A 88 -1.31 25.56 28.53
CA ILE A 88 -2.40 25.54 27.53
C ILE A 88 -3.14 24.20 27.60
N THR A 89 -4.32 24.19 28.22
CA THR A 89 -5.16 23.00 28.46
C THR A 89 -6.19 22.77 27.34
N LEU A 90 -5.76 22.82 26.08
CA LEU A 90 -6.65 22.59 24.94
C LEU A 90 -6.90 21.10 24.67
N ASP A 91 -8.16 20.80 24.38
CA ASP A 91 -8.58 19.45 23.99
C ASP A 91 -8.11 19.09 22.58
N ARG A 92 -7.78 17.81 22.36
CA ARG A 92 -7.30 17.30 21.07
C ARG A 92 -8.33 17.44 19.94
N LYS A 93 -9.62 17.45 20.28
CA LYS A 93 -10.68 17.72 19.30
C LYS A 93 -10.52 19.13 18.72
N VAL A 94 -10.31 20.12 19.58
CA VAL A 94 -10.17 21.53 19.19
C VAL A 94 -8.83 21.75 18.48
N LEU A 95 -7.73 21.20 19.01
CA LEU A 95 -6.42 21.26 18.37
C LEU A 95 -6.42 20.67 16.94
N ALA A 96 -7.11 19.54 16.74
CA ALA A 96 -7.24 18.93 15.42
C ALA A 96 -8.15 19.72 14.46
N ASP A 97 -9.05 20.54 14.99
CA ASP A 97 -9.93 21.41 14.21
C ASP A 97 -9.18 22.67 13.76
N ILE A 98 -8.44 23.29 14.68
CA ILE A 98 -7.53 24.41 14.38
C ILE A 98 -6.49 23.96 13.34
N ALA A 99 -5.86 22.79 13.54
CA ALA A 99 -4.89 22.24 12.59
C ALA A 99 -5.45 22.07 11.15
N ALA A 100 -6.77 21.90 11.00
CA ALA A 100 -7.40 21.72 9.70
C ALA A 100 -7.91 23.03 9.07
N HIS A 101 -8.46 23.94 9.87
CA HIS A 101 -9.12 25.15 9.37
C HIS A 101 -8.27 26.41 9.51
N ASP A 102 -7.41 26.49 10.52
CA ASP A 102 -6.57 27.64 10.81
C ASP A 102 -5.14 27.21 11.12
N ILE A 103 -4.37 27.03 10.05
CA ILE A 103 -2.97 26.66 10.17
C ILE A 103 -2.11 27.78 10.77
N LYS A 104 -2.49 29.05 10.59
CA LYS A 104 -1.75 30.19 11.15
C LYS A 104 -1.86 30.19 12.67
N GLY A 105 -3.08 30.08 13.20
CA GLY A 105 -3.32 29.94 14.63
C GLY A 105 -2.68 28.68 15.23
N PHE A 106 -2.59 27.59 14.48
CA PHE A 106 -1.81 26.41 14.90
C PHE A 106 -0.31 26.71 15.03
N GLY A 107 0.23 27.57 14.17
CA GLY A 107 1.62 28.04 14.22
C GLY A 107 1.94 28.79 15.52
N ASP A 108 1.05 29.67 15.97
CA ASP A 108 1.22 30.41 17.23
C ASP A 108 1.23 29.45 18.45
N LEU A 109 0.38 28.42 18.42
CA LEU A 109 0.38 27.35 19.43
C LEU A 109 1.67 26.52 19.38
N ALA A 110 2.17 26.22 18.18
CA ALA A 110 3.44 25.54 18.02
C ALA A 110 4.57 26.37 18.62
N GLU A 111 4.61 27.67 18.35
CA GLU A 111 5.59 28.61 18.91
C GLU A 111 5.57 28.70 20.42
N ALA A 112 4.38 28.82 21.02
CA ALA A 112 4.23 28.77 22.48
C ALA A 112 4.78 27.45 23.05
N ALA A 113 4.50 26.33 22.38
CA ALA A 113 4.99 25.01 22.80
C ALA A 113 6.52 24.86 22.66
N GLY A 114 7.13 25.40 21.60
CA GLY A 114 8.59 25.35 21.41
C GLY A 114 9.33 26.27 22.37
N LYS A 115 8.81 27.47 22.63
CA LYS A 115 9.34 28.39 23.66
C LYS A 115 9.38 27.71 25.03
N ALA A 116 8.29 27.04 25.43
CA ALA A 116 8.24 26.29 26.70
C ALA A 116 9.20 25.08 26.77
N LEU A 117 9.71 24.62 25.62
CA LEU A 117 10.69 23.53 25.55
C LEU A 117 12.11 24.01 25.20
N ASN A 118 12.32 25.31 25.01
CA ASN A 118 13.57 25.90 24.51
C ASN A 118 14.04 25.24 23.19
N ILE A 119 13.10 24.96 22.27
CA ILE A 119 13.39 24.38 20.95
C ILE A 119 13.12 25.44 19.89
N GLU A 120 14.06 25.60 18.94
CA GLU A 120 13.85 26.42 17.75
C GLU A 120 12.84 25.76 16.81
N ILE A 121 11.83 26.53 16.40
CA ILE A 121 10.76 26.07 15.53
C ILE A 121 11.03 26.53 14.12
N THR A 122 10.94 25.59 13.17
CA THR A 122 10.92 25.92 11.76
C THR A 122 9.53 26.43 11.41
N ARG A 123 9.37 27.74 11.20
CA ARG A 123 8.13 28.29 10.62
C ARG A 123 8.21 28.06 9.11
N PRO A 124 7.43 27.15 8.51
CA PRO A 124 7.46 26.99 7.06
C PRO A 124 7.00 28.30 6.42
N ALA A 125 7.87 28.97 5.66
CA ALA A 125 7.59 30.25 5.00
C ALA A 125 6.46 30.13 3.95
N THR A 126 6.27 28.92 3.43
CA THR A 126 5.15 28.53 2.58
C THR A 126 4.54 27.26 3.15
N LEU A 127 3.22 27.23 3.27
CA LEU A 127 2.51 25.98 3.50
C LEU A 127 2.93 25.02 2.38
N PRO A 128 3.35 23.78 2.67
CA PRO A 128 3.51 22.79 1.61
C PRO A 128 2.17 22.76 0.87
N ASN A 129 2.18 23.28 -0.36
CA ASN A 129 1.04 23.24 -1.25
C ASN A 129 0.74 21.76 -1.46
N PHE A 130 -0.17 21.20 -0.66
CA PHE A 130 -0.82 19.95 -0.98
C PHE A 130 -1.85 20.28 -2.08
N VAL A 131 -1.37 20.74 -3.22
CA VAL A 131 -2.06 20.42 -4.46
C VAL A 131 -1.88 18.92 -4.54
N PRO A 132 -2.95 18.11 -4.41
CA PRO A 132 -2.83 16.73 -4.83
C PRO A 132 -2.50 16.83 -6.32
N GLU A 133 -1.23 16.67 -6.69
CA GLU A 133 -0.94 16.30 -8.07
C GLU A 133 -1.82 15.09 -8.33
N ALA A 134 -2.80 15.31 -9.20
CA ALA A 134 -3.67 14.26 -9.68
C ALA A 134 -2.72 13.27 -10.35
N LYS A 135 -2.32 12.22 -9.61
CA LYS A 135 -1.65 11.08 -10.20
C LYS A 135 -2.50 10.70 -11.42
N PRO A 136 -1.94 10.65 -12.64
CA PRO A 136 -2.72 10.37 -13.83
C PRO A 136 -3.48 9.08 -13.56
N ALA A 137 -4.80 9.16 -13.68
CA ALA A 137 -5.69 8.06 -13.39
C ALA A 137 -5.19 6.82 -14.12
N LYS A 138 -4.67 5.83 -13.40
CA LYS A 138 -4.45 4.50 -13.97
C LYS A 138 -5.81 3.98 -14.39
N ALA A 139 -6.07 4.04 -15.69
CA ALA A 139 -7.28 3.54 -16.31
C ALA A 139 -7.49 2.09 -15.87
N LYS A 140 -8.63 1.82 -15.23
CA LYS A 140 -9.12 0.45 -15.04
C LYS A 140 -9.38 -0.13 -16.44
N LYS A 141 -8.61 -1.15 -16.82
CA LYS A 141 -8.83 -1.92 -18.04
C LYS A 141 -10.15 -2.69 -17.89
N ALA A 142 -11.22 -2.16 -18.50
CA ALA A 142 -12.44 -2.90 -18.77
C ALA A 142 -12.27 -3.68 -20.09
N ALA A 143 -12.81 -4.89 -20.13
CA ALA A 143 -12.75 -5.80 -21.27
C ALA A 143 -13.49 -5.28 -22.51
N LYS A 144 -12.89 -5.42 -23.71
CA LYS A 144 -13.48 -6.03 -24.93
C LYS A 144 -12.47 -6.00 -26.11
N ALA A 145 -12.34 -7.10 -26.84
CA ALA A 145 -11.80 -7.16 -28.22
C ALA A 145 -12.86 -6.60 -29.21
N PRO A 146 -12.53 -6.11 -30.43
CA PRO A 146 -11.99 -6.96 -31.52
C PRO A 146 -10.99 -6.30 -32.53
N VAL A 147 -10.20 -7.18 -33.18
CA VAL A 147 -9.74 -7.28 -34.60
C VAL A 147 -9.51 -6.00 -35.46
N ALA A 148 -8.27 -5.82 -35.99
CA ALA A 148 -7.91 -5.72 -37.44
C ALA A 148 -6.57 -4.97 -37.72
N GLU A 149 -5.64 -5.68 -38.40
CA GLU A 149 -4.85 -5.32 -39.59
C GLU A 149 -3.85 -4.12 -39.68
N LYS A 150 -2.59 -4.49 -39.97
CA LYS A 150 -1.43 -3.86 -40.66
C LYS A 150 -1.39 -2.33 -40.99
N ALA A 151 -0.26 -1.69 -40.66
CA ALA A 151 0.58 -0.90 -41.58
C ALA A 151 1.90 -0.40 -40.90
N ALA A 152 3.04 -0.53 -41.60
CA ALA A 152 4.34 0.12 -41.31
C ALA A 152 4.41 1.53 -41.98
N PRO A 153 5.52 2.29 -42.04
CA PRO A 153 6.71 2.52 -41.18
C PRO A 153 6.97 4.05 -40.90
N ALA A 154 8.06 4.40 -40.18
CA ALA A 154 9.00 5.53 -40.44
C ALA A 154 9.48 6.39 -39.23
N ALA A 155 10.76 6.19 -38.89
CA ALA A 155 11.85 7.18 -38.78
C ALA A 155 11.91 8.31 -37.71
N LYS A 156 13.00 8.21 -36.92
CA LYS A 156 13.93 9.26 -36.38
C LYS A 156 13.50 10.13 -35.18
N LYS A 157 14.18 9.95 -34.02
CA LYS A 157 15.41 10.70 -33.62
C LYS A 157 15.91 10.22 -32.24
N ALA A 158 17.21 9.94 -32.13
CA ALA A 158 17.91 9.75 -30.86
C ALA A 158 17.93 11.06 -30.04
N PRO A 159 18.04 10.99 -28.70
CA PRO A 159 19.20 11.62 -28.11
C PRO A 159 19.83 10.85 -26.93
N ALA A 160 21.16 10.75 -27.05
CA ALA A 160 22.18 11.04 -26.04
C ALA A 160 22.28 10.21 -24.74
N LYS A 161 23.44 9.54 -24.64
CA LYS A 161 24.07 8.91 -23.47
C LYS A 161 23.97 9.72 -22.17
N LYS A 162 23.65 9.03 -21.07
CA LYS A 162 24.01 9.37 -19.68
C LYS A 162 24.65 8.14 -19.03
N ALA A 163 25.64 8.38 -18.19
CA ALA A 163 26.52 7.40 -17.54
C ALA A 163 25.77 6.23 -16.87
N ALA A 164 26.33 5.04 -17.07
CA ALA A 164 25.77 3.72 -16.80
C ALA A 164 25.42 3.49 -15.34
N LYS A 165 24.13 3.35 -15.05
CA LYS A 165 23.67 2.36 -14.06
C LYS A 165 23.70 1.02 -14.79
N GLY A 166 24.28 -0.01 -14.16
CA GLY A 166 24.27 -1.37 -14.69
C GLY A 166 22.85 -1.81 -15.08
N ASP A 167 22.78 -2.77 -15.99
CA ASP A 167 21.52 -3.26 -16.51
C ASP A 167 20.67 -3.86 -15.38
N ASP A 168 19.33 -3.71 -15.46
CA ASP A 168 18.44 -4.29 -14.44
C ASP A 168 18.28 -5.79 -14.68
N LEU A 169 19.17 -6.59 -14.07
CA LEU A 169 19.18 -8.05 -14.17
C LEU A 169 17.87 -8.73 -13.72
N LYS A 170 16.97 -7.99 -13.05
CA LYS A 170 15.62 -8.45 -12.63
C LYS A 170 14.66 -8.70 -13.79
N ILE A 171 15.02 -8.28 -15.01
CA ILE A 171 14.24 -8.54 -16.22
C ILE A 171 14.29 -10.03 -16.60
N ILE A 172 15.33 -10.75 -16.15
CA ILE A 172 15.53 -12.18 -16.40
C ILE A 172 14.72 -12.98 -15.38
N GLU A 173 13.95 -13.94 -15.88
CA GLU A 173 13.12 -14.80 -15.06
C GLU A 173 14.00 -15.74 -14.21
N GLY A 174 13.70 -15.79 -12.91
CA GLY A 174 14.48 -16.53 -11.93
C GLY A 174 15.50 -15.68 -11.17
N ILE A 175 15.85 -14.48 -11.67
CA ILE A 175 16.74 -13.54 -10.98
C ILE A 175 15.92 -12.58 -10.10
N GLY A 176 15.88 -12.89 -8.80
CA GLY A 176 15.29 -12.02 -7.78
C GLY A 176 16.21 -10.86 -7.36
N PRO A 177 15.73 -9.91 -6.55
CA PRO A 177 16.51 -8.75 -6.09
C PRO A 177 17.80 -9.14 -5.36
N LYS A 178 17.76 -10.23 -4.58
CA LYS A 178 18.94 -10.73 -3.84
C LYS A 178 19.97 -11.39 -4.76
N ILE A 179 19.54 -12.09 -5.81
CA ILE A 179 20.45 -12.72 -6.77
C ILE A 179 21.13 -11.63 -7.62
N ALA A 180 20.37 -10.60 -8.00
CA ALA A 180 20.93 -9.44 -8.67
C ALA A 180 21.99 -8.73 -7.81
N GLU A 181 21.78 -8.60 -6.50
CA GLU A 181 22.80 -8.08 -5.56
C GLU A 181 24.06 -8.96 -5.54
N VAL A 182 23.91 -10.28 -5.39
CA VAL A 182 25.03 -11.24 -5.42
C VAL A 182 25.84 -11.15 -6.72
N PHE A 183 25.17 -11.01 -7.86
CA PHE A 183 25.84 -10.87 -9.16
C PHE A 183 26.54 -9.52 -9.34
N ASN A 184 25.94 -8.44 -8.86
CA ASN A 184 26.60 -7.13 -8.84
C ASN A 184 27.85 -7.15 -7.96
N ASP A 185 27.80 -7.81 -6.80
CA ASP A 185 28.95 -7.98 -5.88
C ASP A 185 30.05 -8.85 -6.51
N ALA A 186 29.67 -9.82 -7.35
CA ALA A 186 30.59 -10.64 -8.13
C ALA A 186 31.11 -9.97 -9.43
N GLY A 187 30.71 -8.73 -9.70
CA GLY A 187 31.14 -7.95 -10.86
C GLY A 187 30.37 -8.21 -12.16
N ILE A 188 29.26 -8.96 -12.11
CA ILE A 188 28.35 -9.18 -13.23
C ILE A 188 27.27 -8.09 -13.17
N VAL A 189 27.48 -7.00 -13.91
CA VAL A 189 26.65 -5.78 -13.83
C VAL A 189 25.88 -5.46 -15.11
N SER A 190 26.14 -6.18 -16.21
CA SER A 190 25.46 -6.00 -17.49
C SER A 190 24.88 -7.30 -18.04
N PHE A 191 23.91 -7.19 -18.95
CA PHE A 191 23.37 -8.36 -19.66
C PHE A 191 24.44 -9.08 -20.49
N GLN A 192 25.42 -8.33 -21.00
CA GLN A 192 26.56 -8.88 -21.73
C GLN A 192 27.49 -9.71 -20.83
N ASP A 193 27.74 -9.25 -19.61
CA ASP A 193 28.56 -9.99 -18.65
C ASP A 193 27.89 -11.30 -18.23
N LEU A 194 26.56 -11.28 -18.08
CA LEU A 194 25.78 -12.47 -17.72
C LEU A 194 25.62 -13.45 -18.89
N ALA A 195 25.49 -12.96 -20.12
CA ALA A 195 25.43 -13.80 -21.32
C ALA A 195 26.76 -14.52 -21.60
N ASN A 196 27.88 -13.86 -21.34
CA ASN A 196 29.22 -14.43 -21.51
C ASN A 196 29.68 -15.29 -20.31
N ALA A 197 28.93 -15.31 -19.21
CA ALA A 197 29.27 -16.10 -18.03
C ALA A 197 28.87 -17.56 -18.20
N ASP A 198 29.80 -18.47 -17.92
CA ASP A 198 29.51 -19.90 -17.92
C ASP A 198 28.52 -20.27 -16.81
N VAL A 199 27.60 -21.19 -17.11
CA VAL A 199 26.59 -21.70 -16.17
C VAL A 199 27.24 -22.26 -14.90
N ALA A 200 28.41 -22.90 -15.02
CA ALA A 200 29.18 -23.41 -13.88
C ALA A 200 29.67 -22.28 -12.96
N LYS A 201 30.16 -21.17 -13.54
CA LYS A 201 30.62 -20.00 -12.78
C LYS A 201 29.47 -19.30 -12.06
N LEU A 202 28.29 -19.23 -12.71
CA LEU A 202 27.08 -18.69 -12.08
C LEU A 202 26.64 -19.55 -10.89
N ARG A 203 26.75 -20.88 -11.01
CA ARG A 203 26.46 -21.81 -9.91
C ARG A 203 27.42 -21.62 -8.74
N GLU A 204 28.73 -21.53 -9.01
CA GLU A 204 29.75 -21.31 -7.97
C GLU A 204 29.53 -20.00 -7.19
N ILE A 205 29.15 -18.93 -7.89
CA ILE A 205 28.85 -17.63 -7.25
C ILE A 205 27.64 -17.74 -6.32
N LEU A 206 26.59 -18.46 -6.74
CA LEU A 206 25.40 -18.68 -5.90
C LEU A 206 25.71 -19.56 -4.68
N ASP A 207 26.48 -20.63 -4.87
CA ASP A 207 26.87 -21.54 -3.80
C ASP A 207 27.77 -20.83 -2.76
N ALA A 208 28.65 -19.94 -3.21
CA ALA A 208 29.47 -19.08 -2.35
C ALA A 208 28.64 -18.05 -1.57
N ALA A 209 27.55 -17.53 -2.16
CA ALA A 209 26.65 -16.57 -1.52
C ALA A 209 25.72 -17.21 -0.47
N GLY A 210 25.50 -18.53 -0.55
CA GLY A 210 24.91 -19.33 0.52
C GLY A 210 23.83 -20.32 0.05
N SER A 211 23.53 -21.30 0.92
CA SER A 211 22.61 -22.41 0.64
C SER A 211 21.17 -22.01 0.32
N GLN A 212 20.79 -20.75 0.54
CA GLN A 212 19.47 -20.21 0.20
C GLN A 212 19.24 -20.14 -1.31
N PHE A 213 20.30 -20.08 -2.12
CA PHE A 213 20.20 -19.96 -3.57
C PHE A 213 20.26 -21.31 -4.30
N ALA A 214 20.43 -22.42 -3.58
CA ALA A 214 20.62 -23.76 -4.14
C ALA A 214 19.44 -24.27 -5.01
N ALA A 215 18.23 -23.75 -4.77
CA ALA A 215 17.02 -24.10 -5.51
C ALA A 215 16.88 -23.40 -6.88
N HIS A 216 17.70 -22.37 -7.15
CA HIS A 216 17.71 -21.64 -8.41
C HIS A 216 18.67 -22.30 -9.38
N ASP A 217 18.21 -22.50 -10.62
CA ASP A 217 19.04 -23.11 -11.67
C ASP A 217 19.46 -22.03 -12.70
N PRO A 218 20.77 -21.80 -12.87
CA PRO A 218 21.28 -20.75 -13.74
C PRO A 218 21.33 -21.13 -15.23
N THR A 219 20.75 -22.26 -15.63
CA THR A 219 20.89 -22.82 -16.99
C THR A 219 20.30 -21.93 -18.07
N THR A 220 19.18 -21.26 -17.78
CA THR A 220 18.44 -20.43 -18.75
C THR A 220 18.83 -18.96 -18.71
N TRP A 221 19.63 -18.55 -17.72
CA TRP A 221 19.97 -17.13 -17.51
C TRP A 221 20.89 -16.55 -18.59
N PRO A 222 21.92 -17.25 -19.10
CA PRO A 222 22.75 -16.73 -20.18
C PRO A 222 21.96 -16.50 -21.47
N GLN A 223 21.06 -17.42 -21.84
CA GLN A 223 20.22 -17.32 -23.03
C GLN A 223 19.23 -16.16 -22.93
N GLN A 224 18.58 -15.99 -21.77
CA GLN A 224 17.72 -14.84 -21.51
C GLN A 224 18.50 -13.52 -21.53
N ALA A 225 19.73 -13.51 -20.98
CA ALA A 225 20.60 -12.34 -20.98
C ALA A 225 21.03 -11.94 -22.40
N GLU A 226 21.29 -12.90 -23.28
CA GLU A 226 21.62 -12.64 -24.69
C GLU A 226 20.46 -11.94 -25.43
N LEU A 227 19.23 -12.44 -25.25
CA LEU A 227 18.04 -11.83 -25.83
C LEU A 227 17.76 -10.43 -25.27
N ALA A 228 17.97 -10.23 -23.96
CA ALA A 228 17.87 -8.93 -23.31
C ALA A 228 18.94 -7.95 -23.83
N ALA A 229 20.17 -8.41 -24.00
CA ALA A 229 21.28 -7.61 -24.51
C ALA A 229 21.11 -7.24 -26.00
N ALA A 230 20.49 -8.12 -26.80
CA ALA A 230 20.10 -7.86 -28.18
C ALA A 230 18.89 -6.92 -28.32
N GLY A 231 18.25 -6.53 -27.21
CA GLY A 231 17.07 -5.67 -27.19
C GLY A 231 15.79 -6.34 -27.71
N LYS A 232 15.80 -7.67 -27.84
CA LYS A 232 14.70 -8.45 -28.40
C LYS A 232 13.68 -8.84 -27.32
N MET A 233 13.05 -7.82 -26.74
CA MET A 233 12.13 -7.99 -25.61
C MET A 233 10.90 -8.84 -25.93
N ASP A 234 10.44 -8.85 -27.18
CA ASP A 234 9.31 -9.67 -27.62
C ASP A 234 9.67 -11.16 -27.65
N GLU A 235 10.86 -11.52 -28.16
CA GLU A 235 11.37 -12.90 -28.17
C GLU A 235 11.68 -13.38 -26.75
N LEU A 236 12.24 -12.52 -25.89
CA LEU A 236 12.49 -12.82 -24.48
C LEU A 236 11.20 -13.16 -23.75
N LYS A 237 10.11 -12.43 -24.03
CA LYS A 237 8.83 -12.67 -23.38
C LYS A 237 8.20 -13.99 -23.80
N VAL A 238 8.32 -14.37 -25.08
CA VAL A 238 7.88 -15.68 -25.56
C VAL A 238 8.64 -16.79 -24.83
N LEU A 239 9.97 -16.64 -24.69
CA LEU A 239 10.79 -17.58 -23.94
C LEU A 239 10.36 -17.66 -22.45
N GLN A 240 10.12 -16.52 -21.79
CA GLN A 240 9.65 -16.49 -20.39
C GLN A 240 8.26 -17.12 -20.21
N ASP A 241 7.37 -16.97 -21.19
CA ASP A 241 6.04 -17.60 -21.13
C ASP A 241 6.11 -19.14 -21.30
N GLU A 242 7.18 -19.67 -21.90
CA GLU A 242 7.46 -21.10 -22.06
C GLU A 242 8.22 -21.71 -20.86
N LEU A 243 8.99 -20.90 -20.13
CA LEU A 243 9.74 -21.34 -18.96
C LEU A 243 8.82 -21.50 -17.74
N GLN A 244 9.05 -22.53 -16.94
CA GLN A 244 8.34 -22.73 -15.68
C GLN A 244 9.22 -22.28 -14.50
N GLY A 245 9.17 -20.98 -14.18
CA GLY A 245 9.93 -20.42 -13.06
C GLY A 245 11.43 -20.34 -13.33
N GLY A 246 11.82 -20.05 -14.58
CA GLY A 246 13.22 -19.97 -15.02
C GLY A 246 13.89 -21.31 -15.35
N ARG A 247 13.12 -22.41 -15.44
CA ARG A 247 13.61 -23.74 -15.90
C ARG A 247 12.97 -24.08 -17.24
N GLU A 248 13.74 -24.73 -18.12
CA GLU A 248 13.18 -25.34 -19.34
C GLU A 248 12.09 -26.34 -18.93
N ALA A 249 10.93 -26.24 -19.55
CA ALA A 249 9.85 -27.18 -19.33
C ALA A 249 10.25 -28.53 -19.97
N GLU A 250 10.52 -29.54 -19.14
CA GLU A 250 10.64 -30.94 -19.56
C GLU A 250 9.26 -31.56 -19.81
#